data_AF-A0A7V9ZKP4-F1
#
_entry.id   AF-A0A7V9ZKP4-F1
#
_cell.length_a   1.000
_cell.length_b   1.000
_cell.length_c   1.000
_cell.angle_alpha   90.00
_cell.angle_beta   90.00
_cell.angle_gamma   90.00
#
_symmetry.space_group_name_H-M   'P 1'
#
loop_
_entity.id
_entity.type
_entity.pdbx_description
1 polymer ?
#
loop_
_entity_poly.entity_id
_entity_poly.type
_entity_poly.pdbx_seq_one_letter_code
_entity_poly.pdbx_strand_id
1 'polypeptide(L)'
;MYFALLELYWPNFTLKGDYVFLKENYKEERIVKIEEQNKNAEFWINLVTIDPYFENDEDGDKKAEAFTKVLIDMWEAKLKKEFPLLEFIIYYFEDEDLGDYGLTFYQKKYHHNIF
;
A
#
# COMPACT_ATOMS: atom_id res chain seq x y z
N MET A 1 -3.18 -9.38 19.00
CA MET A 1 -2.89 -7.95 18.84
C MET A 1 -1.49 -7.70 18.27
N TYR A 2 -0.40 -8.26 18.82
CA TYR A 2 0.96 -8.06 18.28
C TYR A 2 1.22 -8.63 16.87
N PHE A 3 0.62 -9.78 16.51
CA PHE A 3 0.83 -10.40 15.20
C PHE A 3 0.23 -9.60 14.03
N ALA A 4 -0.84 -8.84 14.26
CA ALA A 4 -1.49 -8.04 13.21
C ALA A 4 -0.58 -6.88 12.73
N LEU A 5 0.26 -6.34 13.62
CA LEU A 5 1.22 -5.31 13.23
C LEU A 5 2.38 -5.89 12.40
N LEU A 6 2.74 -7.17 12.58
CA LEU A 6 3.79 -7.81 11.76
C LEU A 6 3.40 -7.86 10.27
N GLU A 7 2.11 -8.02 9.98
CA GLU A 7 1.59 -7.98 8.61
C GLU A 7 1.63 -6.58 8.02
N LEU A 8 1.64 -5.54 8.85
CA LEU A 8 1.86 -4.17 8.40
C LEU A 8 3.36 -3.88 8.17
N TYR A 9 4.24 -4.27 9.09
CA TYR A 9 5.68 -4.07 8.96
C TYR A 9 6.30 -4.90 7.82
N TRP A 10 5.84 -6.14 7.65
CA TRP A 10 6.45 -7.11 6.73
C TRP A 10 5.37 -7.93 5.99
N PRO A 11 4.54 -7.29 5.16
CA PRO A 11 3.32 -7.87 4.59
C PRO A 11 3.59 -9.07 3.71
N ASN A 12 2.67 -10.04 3.69
CA ASN A 12 2.73 -11.11 2.69
C ASN A 12 2.17 -10.59 1.36
N PHE A 13 2.83 -10.92 0.26
CA PHE A 13 2.38 -10.57 -1.08
C PHE A 13 1.80 -11.77 -1.83
N THR A 14 0.93 -11.51 -2.79
CA THR A 14 0.43 -12.52 -3.74
C THR A 14 0.56 -12.00 -5.17
N LEU A 15 1.11 -12.83 -6.06
CA LEU A 15 1.22 -12.54 -7.48
C LEU A 15 0.02 -13.13 -8.21
N LYS A 16 -0.72 -12.30 -8.95
CA LYS A 16 -1.92 -12.68 -9.69
C LYS A 16 -1.90 -12.06 -11.08
N GLY A 17 -1.70 -12.91 -12.09
CA GLY A 17 -1.30 -12.45 -13.41
C GLY A 17 0.04 -11.72 -13.30
N ASP A 18 0.09 -10.49 -13.83
CA ASP A 18 1.28 -9.64 -13.79
C ASP A 18 1.24 -8.58 -12.67
N TYR A 19 0.34 -8.74 -11.69
CA TYR A 19 0.14 -7.79 -10.58
C TYR A 19 0.51 -8.39 -9.23
N VAL A 20 1.15 -7.59 -8.39
CA VAL A 20 1.48 -7.93 -7.01
C VAL A 20 0.53 -7.22 -6.05
N PHE A 21 -0.09 -7.99 -5.16
CA PHE A 21 -1.04 -7.48 -4.19
C PHE A 21 -0.65 -7.82 -2.75
N LEU A 22 -1.07 -6.97 -1.81
CA LEU A 22 -1.14 -7.33 -0.39
C LEU A 22 -2.07 -8.53 -0.22
N LYS A 23 -1.55 -9.63 0.36
CA LYS A 23 -2.31 -10.87 0.54
C LYS A 23 -3.57 -10.67 1.38
N GLU A 24 -3.49 -9.85 2.44
CA GLU A 24 -4.62 -9.59 3.35
C GLU A 24 -5.74 -8.77 2.67
N ASN A 25 -5.38 -7.92 1.71
CA ASN A 25 -6.35 -7.07 1.00
C ASN A 25 -6.90 -7.72 -0.27
N TYR A 26 -6.18 -8.71 -0.82
CA TYR A 26 -6.54 -9.39 -2.04
C TYR A 26 -7.83 -10.22 -1.85
N LYS A 27 -8.86 -9.87 -2.62
CA LYS A 27 -10.05 -10.69 -2.83
C LYS A 27 -10.42 -10.62 -4.31
N GLU A 28 -10.60 -11.77 -4.94
CA GLU A 28 -10.85 -11.86 -6.40
C GLU A 28 -12.08 -11.04 -6.81
N GLU A 29 -13.14 -11.10 -6.01
CA GLU A 29 -14.37 -10.29 -6.17
C GLU A 29 -14.17 -8.77 -6.07
N ARG A 30 -13.13 -8.30 -5.36
CA ARG A 30 -12.78 -6.88 -5.27
C ARG A 30 -12.07 -6.39 -6.53
N ILE A 31 -11.25 -7.24 -7.15
CA ILE A 31 -10.52 -6.90 -8.38
C ILE A 31 -11.49 -6.62 -9.51
N VAL A 32 -12.41 -7.55 -9.77
CA VAL A 32 -13.40 -7.41 -10.86
C VAL A 32 -14.15 -6.07 -10.74
N LYS A 33 -14.60 -5.72 -9.52
CA LYS A 33 -15.29 -4.45 -9.28
C LYS A 33 -14.44 -3.20 -9.50
N ILE A 34 -13.14 -3.25 -9.21
CA ILE A 34 -12.23 -2.09 -9.38
C ILE A 34 -11.80 -1.96 -10.84
N GLU A 35 -11.58 -3.07 -11.53
CA GLU A 35 -11.30 -3.11 -12.97
C GLU A 35 -12.47 -2.58 -13.80
N GLU A 36 -13.71 -2.95 -13.44
CA GLU A 36 -14.94 -2.41 -14.07
C GLU A 36 -15.07 -0.88 -13.92
N GLN A 37 -14.42 -0.29 -12.92
CA GLN A 37 -14.42 1.17 -12.68
C GLN A 37 -13.28 1.92 -13.39
N ASN A 38 -12.46 1.25 -14.24
CA ASN A 38 -11.26 1.81 -14.89
C ASN A 38 -10.29 2.51 -13.92
N LYS A 39 -10.21 2.03 -12.67
CA LYS A 39 -9.30 2.56 -11.67
C LYS A 39 -8.04 1.69 -11.61
N ASN A 40 -6.91 2.28 -11.20
CA ASN A 40 -5.68 1.54 -10.95
C ASN A 40 -5.93 0.53 -9.80
N ALA A 41 -6.27 -0.72 -10.14
CA ALA A 41 -6.70 -1.72 -9.17
C ALA A 41 -5.60 -2.07 -8.16
N GLU A 42 -4.35 -2.05 -8.61
CA GLU A 42 -3.18 -2.27 -7.76
C GLU A 42 -3.08 -1.20 -6.68
N PHE A 43 -3.21 0.08 -7.06
CA PHE A 43 -3.22 1.19 -6.10
C PHE A 43 -4.29 1.00 -5.01
N TRP A 44 -5.52 0.69 -5.40
CA TRP A 44 -6.64 0.63 -4.45
C TRP A 44 -6.62 -0.62 -3.57
N ILE A 45 -6.15 -1.75 -4.09
CA ILE A 45 -6.07 -2.99 -3.32
C ILE A 45 -4.90 -2.94 -2.34
N ASN A 46 -3.79 -2.31 -2.74
CA ASN A 46 -2.61 -2.20 -1.90
C ASN A 46 -2.66 -1.00 -0.92
N LEU A 47 -3.73 -0.21 -0.95
CA LEU A 47 -3.93 0.92 -0.07
C LEU A 47 -4.09 0.49 1.38
N VAL A 48 -3.33 1.13 2.26
CA VAL A 48 -3.44 1.00 3.72
C VAL A 48 -3.44 2.39 4.35
N THR A 49 -4.44 2.65 5.19
CA THR A 49 -4.52 3.85 6.04
C THR A 49 -3.85 3.58 7.39
N ILE A 50 -3.22 4.61 7.94
CA ILE A 50 -2.36 4.52 9.12
C ILE A 50 -2.97 5.24 10.33
N ASP A 51 -3.87 6.18 10.10
CA ASP A 51 -4.55 6.98 11.12
C ASP A 51 -5.24 6.14 12.21
N PRO A 52 -5.92 5.02 11.88
CA PRO A 52 -6.58 4.21 12.89
C PRO A 52 -5.64 3.66 13.98
N TYR A 53 -4.32 3.64 13.74
CA TYR A 53 -3.34 3.20 14.73
C TYR A 53 -2.96 4.28 15.76
N PHE A 54 -3.26 5.55 15.46
CA PHE A 54 -2.83 6.71 16.25
C PHE A 54 -3.97 7.68 16.61
N GLU A 55 -5.22 7.35 16.25
CA GLU A 55 -6.42 8.20 16.45
C GLU A 55 -6.62 8.74 17.89
N ASN A 56 -6.09 8.02 18.90
CA ASN A 56 -6.25 8.35 20.31
C ASN A 56 -5.01 9.03 20.93
N ASP A 57 -3.98 9.31 20.13
CA ASP A 57 -2.73 9.92 20.57
C ASP A 57 -2.74 11.45 20.38
N GLU A 58 -2.22 12.19 21.37
CA GLU A 58 -2.15 13.66 21.34
C GLU A 58 -1.30 14.21 20.17
N ASP A 59 -0.33 13.43 19.69
CA ASP A 59 0.51 13.72 18.51
C ASP A 59 0.27 12.65 17.41
N GLY A 60 -0.97 12.20 17.23
CA GLY A 60 -1.33 11.10 16.33
C GLY A 60 -0.82 11.29 14.90
N ASP A 61 -1.03 12.47 14.33
CA ASP A 61 -0.64 12.81 12.95
C ASP A 61 0.87 12.68 12.73
N LYS A 62 1.69 13.26 13.62
CA LYS A 62 3.16 13.15 13.52
C LYS A 62 3.65 11.71 13.64
N LYS A 63 2.98 10.92 14.49
CA LYS A 63 3.29 9.50 14.65
C LYS A 63 2.88 8.72 13.41
N ALA A 64 1.72 9.00 12.83
CA ALA A 64 1.24 8.40 11.60
C ALA A 64 2.18 8.72 10.42
N GLU A 65 2.61 9.98 10.28
CA GLU A 65 3.59 10.42 9.29
C GLU A 65 4.91 9.65 9.44
N ALA A 66 5.51 9.68 10.64
CA ALA A 66 6.78 9.03 10.92
C ALA A 66 6.71 7.52 10.71
N PHE A 67 5.60 6.90 11.12
CA PHE A 67 5.36 5.48 10.97
C PHE A 67 5.21 5.08 9.50
N THR A 68 4.46 5.85 8.72
CA THR A 68 4.26 5.61 7.29
C THR A 68 5.58 5.65 6.52
N LYS A 69 6.46 6.60 6.83
CA LYS A 69 7.81 6.67 6.24
C LYS A 69 8.64 5.41 6.51
N VAL A 70 8.60 4.89 7.74
CA VAL A 70 9.27 3.62 8.08
C VAL A 70 8.68 2.45 7.31
N LEU A 71 7.34 2.39 7.18
CA LEU A 71 6.69 1.32 6.42
C LEU A 71 7.08 1.35 4.94
N ILE A 72 7.23 2.53 4.33
CA ILE A 72 7.69 2.68 2.94
C ILE A 72 9.05 2.02 2.76
N ASP A 73 10.03 2.34 3.61
CA ASP A 73 11.38 1.76 3.52
C ASP A 73 11.34 0.23 3.67
N MET A 74 10.52 -0.28 4.60
CA MET A 74 10.37 -1.72 4.84
C MET A 74 9.72 -2.42 3.66
N TRP A 75 8.66 -1.84 3.09
CA TRP A 75 7.94 -2.39 1.95
C TRP A 75 8.80 -2.35 0.70
N GLU A 76 9.56 -1.28 0.47
CA GLU A 76 10.52 -1.19 -0.64
C GLU A 76 11.55 -2.31 -0.57
N ALA A 77 12.16 -2.48 0.62
CA ALA A 77 13.14 -3.53 0.85
C ALA A 77 12.54 -4.93 0.62
N LYS A 78 11.30 -5.16 1.08
CA LYS A 78 10.63 -6.44 0.92
C LYS A 78 10.24 -6.72 -0.53
N LEU A 79 9.62 -5.77 -1.22
CA LEU A 79 9.24 -5.89 -2.62
C LEU A 79 10.46 -6.17 -3.50
N LYS A 80 11.56 -5.45 -3.29
CA LYS A 80 12.83 -5.67 -4.01
C LYS A 80 13.42 -7.05 -3.73
N LYS A 81 13.27 -7.56 -2.51
CA LYS A 81 13.76 -8.90 -2.12
C LYS A 81 12.94 -10.02 -2.76
N GLU A 82 11.61 -9.90 -2.77
CA GLU A 82 10.72 -10.96 -3.26
C GLU A 82 10.49 -10.90 -4.77
N PHE A 83 10.56 -9.71 -5.36
CA PHE A 83 10.30 -9.46 -6.78
C PHE A 83 11.42 -8.62 -7.42
N PRO A 84 12.67 -9.12 -7.46
CA PRO A 84 13.84 -8.33 -7.88
C PRO A 84 13.85 -7.90 -9.35
N LEU A 85 12.95 -8.45 -10.17
CA LEU A 85 12.81 -8.13 -11.60
C LEU A 85 11.68 -7.12 -11.88
N LEU A 86 10.91 -6.74 -10.86
CA LEU A 86 9.80 -5.79 -10.99
C LEU A 86 10.21 -4.43 -10.39
N GLU A 87 9.78 -3.34 -11.05
CA GLU A 87 9.89 -1.99 -10.51
C GLU A 87 8.57 -1.61 -9.85
N PHE A 88 8.63 -1.07 -8.64
CA PHE A 88 7.48 -0.60 -7.89
C PHE A 88 7.59 0.89 -7.62
N ILE A 89 6.44 1.55 -7.61
CA ILE A 89 6.27 2.87 -7.02
C ILE A 89 5.54 2.65 -5.70
N ILE A 90 6.14 3.11 -4.61
CA ILE A 90 5.49 3.19 -3.32
C ILE A 90 5.08 4.65 -3.14
N TYR A 91 3.80 4.86 -2.91
CA TYR A 91 3.22 6.19 -2.78
C TYR A 91 2.79 6.40 -1.34
N TYR A 92 3.33 7.46 -0.76
CA TYR A 92 2.82 8.09 0.45
C TYR A 92 1.69 9.03 0.06
N PHE A 93 0.58 8.99 0.80
CA PHE A 93 -0.42 10.04 0.70
C PHE A 93 -0.72 10.65 2.07
N GLU A 94 -0.97 11.95 2.02
CA GLU A 94 -1.48 12.78 3.09
C GLU A 94 -2.74 13.44 2.52
N ASP A 95 -3.88 13.16 3.10
CA ASP A 95 -5.09 13.95 2.84
C ASP A 95 -5.02 15.19 3.74
N GLU A 96 -4.58 16.33 3.19
CA GLU A 96 -4.43 17.58 3.96
C GLU A 96 -5.77 18.09 4.54
N ASP A 97 -6.92 17.68 3.97
CA ASP A 97 -8.25 18.11 4.42
C ASP A 97 -8.77 17.24 5.59
N LEU A 98 -8.38 15.95 5.62
CA LEU A 98 -8.83 14.98 6.62
C LEU A 98 -7.76 14.58 7.64
N GLY A 99 -6.49 14.90 7.37
CA GLY A 99 -5.35 14.44 8.15
C GLY A 99 -5.08 12.94 7.97
N ASP A 100 -5.57 12.32 6.90
CA ASP A 100 -5.42 10.87 6.69
C ASP A 100 -4.04 10.55 6.08
N TYR A 101 -3.26 9.73 6.79
CA TYR A 101 -1.96 9.23 6.38
C TYR A 101 -2.09 7.81 5.87
N GLY A 102 -1.41 7.51 4.77
CA GLY A 102 -1.28 6.13 4.36
C GLY A 102 -0.25 5.88 3.28
N LEU A 103 -0.22 4.62 2.87
CA LEU A 103 0.64 4.17 1.80
C LEU A 103 -0.06 3.17 0.89
N THR A 104 0.46 3.10 -0.33
CA THR A 104 0.13 2.06 -1.30
C THR A 104 1.35 1.78 -2.17
N PHE A 105 1.31 0.71 -2.94
CA PHE A 105 2.29 0.45 -3.98
C PHE A 105 1.63 -0.10 -5.23
N TYR A 106 2.28 0.15 -6.36
CA TYR A 106 1.90 -0.40 -7.65
C TYR A 106 3.13 -0.58 -8.54
N GLN A 107 3.05 -1.51 -9.48
CA GLN A 107 4.13 -1.76 -10.42
C GLN A 107 4.26 -0.60 -11.40
N LYS A 108 5.49 -0.13 -11.59
CA LYS A 108 5.83 0.81 -12.65
C LYS A 108 5.79 0.06 -13.97
N LYS A 109 4.62 0.04 -14.60
CA LYS A 109 4.48 -0.56 -15.93
C LYS A 109 5.12 0.34 -16.97
N TYR A 110 5.86 -0.25 -17.91
CA TYR A 110 6.21 0.39 -19.17
C TYR A 110 4.95 0.53 -20.04
N HIS A 111 4.04 1.43 -19.68
CA HIS A 111 2.98 1.88 -20.58
C HIS A 111 3.33 3.28 -21.08
N HIS A 112 3.43 3.41 -22.41
CA HIS A 112 3.44 4.70 -23.10
C HIS A 112 2.37 5.62 -22.48
N ASN A 113 2.81 6.81 -22.08
CA ASN A 113 2.02 7.96 -21.62
C ASN A 113 0.52 7.86 -21.84
N ILE A 114 -0.27 7.91 -20.77
CA ILE A 114 -1.57 8.57 -20.82
C ILE A 114 -1.74 9.31 -19.48
N PHE A 115 -1.37 10.58 -19.50
CA PHE A 115 -1.92 11.60 -18.60
C PHE A 115 -3.36 11.91 -19.03
#